data_AF-A0AAE1CZZ3-F1
#
_entry.id   AF-A0AAE1CZZ3-F1
#
_cell.length_a   1.000
_cell.length_b   1.000
_cell.length_c   1.000
_cell.angle_alpha   90.00
_cell.angle_beta   90.00
_cell.angle_gamma   90.00
#
_symmetry.space_group_name_H-M   'P 1'
#
loop_
_entity.id
_entity.type
_entity.pdbx_description
1 polymer ?
#
loop_
_entity_poly.entity_id
_entity_poly.type
_entity_poly.pdbx_seq_one_letter_code
_entity_poly.pdbx_strand_id
1 'polypeptide(L)'
;MNFILNLVVLAILTLTIFPPSFLSGTTSQKICGYFEEGSEIVFTCSSKSRTFGKLGIHVEMNQSFRELGYCDSTGSCHTSDAARYKASLLYDSSTDRKNVTLRIRGVTRNMKKWSCHEDGVSRFECLVITYIAPAKPSCTGPELVEDGAVAQVTCSSDRVYPAAGCETTISPDPRNVRVKTPWSVSHKLTASEQHPGDKKLTCWFKLHLANIYEGRYKFEPQFYVDLPDHEANITKADALPDLNLRATTLENPYDAHDKIAVAPKPKELTRNISVISNPPPNLFSLAVRQYESSTLANLSSKFFSVHYRSEGDGSLKGTIELNVSTSAVTVEERFNHFLLSASNGLVGRNVFLYKLTWIRLDILPTQPTCNAPVFIDQGATVLFTCSADRVYSSGHCSFQPTSDSLRDNLQGSVRTKNEDSKAYPGQKIVTCELYLSVARNKVGVYQFQVEITPSFRIGDQSVVATTPSVNLANAPPQGKKGWSVSINLFLIIGGVALVLGLIVALTFFLLRRKRNAQSLNSKNNASRQKGSLVNAPPQRKKGRIEALTAFVLDSKRNAQNNASRQKWSL
;
A
#
# COMPACT_ATOMS: atom_id res chain seq x y z
N MET A 1 -31.84 0.53 48.32
CA MET A 1 -31.67 -0.77 48.99
C MET A 1 -32.69 -1.77 48.42
N ASN A 2 -32.58 -2.11 47.13
CA ASN A 2 -33.45 -3.06 46.41
C ASN A 2 -32.87 -3.38 45.02
N PHE A 3 -31.69 -4.02 44.97
CA PHE A 3 -31.11 -4.49 43.70
C PHE A 3 -30.30 -5.80 43.80
N ILE A 4 -30.17 -6.38 45.00
CA ILE A 4 -29.34 -7.58 45.23
C ILE A 4 -30.17 -8.88 45.18
N LEU A 5 -31.52 -8.81 45.23
CA LEU A 5 -32.35 -10.02 45.34
C LEU A 5 -32.68 -10.71 44.00
N ASN A 6 -32.45 -10.07 42.86
CA ASN A 6 -32.76 -10.65 41.54
C ASN A 6 -31.61 -11.43 40.88
N LEU A 7 -30.41 -11.46 41.48
CA LEU A 7 -29.27 -12.20 40.93
C LEU A 7 -29.10 -13.61 41.51
N VAL A 8 -29.80 -13.95 42.59
CA VAL A 8 -29.68 -15.27 43.26
C VAL A 8 -30.73 -16.27 42.75
N VAL A 9 -31.87 -15.80 42.23
CA VAL A 9 -32.94 -16.69 41.76
C VAL A 9 -32.68 -17.26 40.36
N LEU A 10 -31.83 -16.62 39.54
CA LEU A 10 -31.46 -17.15 38.22
C LEU A 10 -30.29 -18.16 38.27
N ALA A 11 -29.62 -18.29 39.42
CA ALA A 11 -28.47 -19.18 39.59
C ALA A 11 -28.84 -20.59 40.11
N ILE A 12 -30.10 -20.84 40.49
CA ILE A 12 -30.52 -22.10 41.15
C ILE A 12 -31.41 -22.97 40.23
N LEU A 13 -31.85 -22.48 39.07
CA LEU A 13 -32.73 -23.22 38.14
C LEU A 13 -32.02 -23.79 36.89
N THR A 14 -30.71 -24.05 36.95
CA THR A 14 -29.96 -24.78 35.90
C THR A 14 -29.18 -25.98 36.46
N LEU A 15 -29.62 -26.52 37.59
CA LEU A 15 -29.18 -27.83 38.06
C LEU A 15 -30.27 -28.87 37.82
N THR A 16 -29.88 -29.97 37.18
CA THR A 16 -30.60 -31.25 37.01
C THR A 16 -31.61 -31.33 35.87
N ILE A 17 -31.12 -31.72 34.68
CA ILE A 17 -31.37 -33.02 34.02
C ILE A 17 -30.32 -33.09 32.88
N PHE A 18 -29.10 -33.49 33.21
CA PHE A 18 -28.24 -34.14 32.22
C PHE A 18 -28.57 -35.64 32.35
N PRO A 19 -29.13 -36.30 31.32
CA PRO A 19 -29.23 -37.75 31.35
C PRO A 19 -27.79 -38.30 31.51
N PRO A 20 -27.58 -39.32 32.36
CA PRO A 20 -26.27 -39.95 32.48
C PRO A 20 -25.83 -40.38 31.10
N SER A 21 -24.78 -39.71 30.62
CA SER A 21 -24.09 -40.04 29.39
C SER A 21 -23.79 -41.52 29.40
N PHE A 22 -24.34 -42.23 28.43
CA PHE A 22 -23.85 -43.51 27.98
C PHE A 22 -22.35 -43.35 27.69
N LEU A 23 -21.50 -43.65 28.67
CA LEU A 23 -20.12 -44.06 28.45
C LEU A 23 -20.17 -45.50 27.92
N SER A 24 -20.82 -45.67 26.77
CA SER A 24 -20.62 -46.84 25.93
C SER A 24 -19.17 -46.76 25.48
N GLY A 25 -18.33 -47.65 25.98
CA GLY A 25 -16.97 -47.82 25.48
C GLY A 25 -17.02 -48.00 23.97
N THR A 26 -16.73 -46.93 23.24
CA THR A 26 -16.46 -47.01 21.81
C THR A 26 -15.16 -47.78 21.72
N THR A 27 -15.28 -49.08 21.44
CA THR A 27 -14.13 -49.88 21.02
C THR A 27 -13.49 -49.11 19.87
N SER A 28 -12.25 -48.66 20.07
CA SER A 28 -11.52 -47.86 19.09
C SER A 28 -11.53 -48.62 17.77
N GLN A 29 -12.36 -48.20 16.83
CA GLN A 29 -12.55 -48.92 15.60
C GLN A 29 -11.24 -48.85 14.82
N LYS A 30 -10.63 -50.01 14.52
CA LYS A 30 -9.31 -50.06 13.93
C LYS A 30 -9.34 -49.46 12.51
N ILE A 31 -8.47 -48.50 12.22
CA ILE A 31 -8.30 -47.94 10.88
C ILE A 31 -7.40 -48.88 10.08
N CYS A 32 -7.85 -49.28 8.90
CA CYS A 32 -7.08 -50.10 7.96
C CYS A 32 -6.12 -49.29 7.12
N GLY A 33 -6.43 -48.02 6.87
CA GLY A 33 -5.59 -47.10 6.14
C GLY A 33 -6.37 -45.94 5.54
N TYR A 34 -5.59 -45.02 4.98
CA TYR A 34 -6.06 -43.86 4.24
C TYR A 34 -5.75 -44.08 2.76
N PHE A 35 -6.76 -43.94 1.90
CA PHE A 35 -6.61 -44.20 0.48
C PHE A 35 -7.21 -43.08 -0.36
N GLU A 36 -6.50 -42.68 -1.41
CA GLU A 36 -7.02 -41.69 -2.35
C GLU A 36 -8.15 -42.30 -3.18
N GLU A 37 -9.22 -41.56 -3.41
CA GLU A 37 -10.34 -42.02 -4.23
C GLU A 37 -9.87 -42.31 -5.66
N GLY A 38 -10.25 -43.48 -6.19
CA GLY A 38 -9.79 -43.96 -7.49
C GLY A 38 -8.44 -44.68 -7.44
N SER A 39 -7.71 -44.66 -6.32
CA SER A 39 -6.46 -45.42 -6.19
C SER A 39 -6.69 -46.93 -6.22
N GLU A 40 -5.63 -47.67 -6.58
CA GLU A 40 -5.62 -49.13 -6.55
C GLU A 40 -4.99 -49.62 -5.24
N ILE A 41 -5.68 -50.52 -4.55
CA ILE A 41 -5.24 -51.02 -3.23
C ILE A 41 -5.29 -52.54 -3.18
N VAL A 42 -4.51 -53.12 -2.28
CA VAL A 42 -4.49 -54.57 -2.03
C VAL A 42 -4.83 -54.82 -0.57
N PHE A 43 -5.91 -55.55 -0.34
CA PHE A 43 -6.33 -55.96 1.00
C PHE A 43 -6.09 -57.45 1.18
N THR A 44 -5.53 -57.82 2.32
CA THR A 44 -5.19 -59.21 2.63
C THR A 44 -6.03 -59.68 3.80
N CYS A 45 -6.72 -60.79 3.62
CA CYS A 45 -7.29 -61.55 4.72
C CYS A 45 -6.54 -62.85 4.95
N SER A 46 -6.12 -63.07 6.19
CA SER A 46 -5.49 -64.32 6.63
C SER A 46 -6.49 -65.19 7.37
N SER A 47 -6.58 -66.46 6.99
CA SER A 47 -7.26 -67.47 7.81
C SER A 47 -6.28 -68.04 8.85
N LYS A 48 -6.80 -68.35 10.04
CA LYS A 48 -6.09 -69.14 11.06
C LYS A 48 -6.25 -70.65 10.85
N SER A 49 -7.22 -71.05 10.02
CA SER A 49 -7.51 -72.44 9.68
C SER A 49 -6.75 -72.86 8.43
N ARG A 50 -6.28 -74.12 8.41
CA ARG A 50 -5.72 -74.75 7.21
C ARG A 50 -6.80 -75.06 6.17
N THR A 51 -8.02 -75.27 6.64
CA THR A 51 -9.19 -75.63 5.84
C THR A 51 -10.31 -74.64 6.10
N PHE A 52 -10.75 -73.95 5.06
CA PHE A 52 -11.94 -73.11 5.05
C PHE A 52 -12.77 -73.48 3.82
N GLY A 53 -14.09 -73.35 3.92
CA GLY A 53 -14.96 -73.44 2.75
C GLY A 53 -14.84 -72.19 1.90
N LYS A 54 -14.84 -71.02 2.53
CA LYS A 54 -14.85 -69.70 1.88
C LYS A 54 -14.10 -68.67 2.72
N LEU A 55 -13.08 -68.03 2.14
CA LEU A 55 -12.39 -66.88 2.74
C LEU A 55 -12.50 -65.68 1.81
N GLY A 56 -13.09 -64.59 2.27
CA GLY A 56 -13.42 -63.45 1.41
C GLY A 56 -13.46 -62.11 2.11
N ILE A 57 -13.49 -61.05 1.31
CA ILE A 57 -13.50 -59.67 1.76
C ILE A 57 -14.86 -59.06 1.41
N HIS A 58 -15.49 -58.50 2.44
CA HIS A 58 -16.77 -57.84 2.38
C HIS A 58 -16.56 -56.36 2.66
N VAL A 59 -17.38 -55.51 2.03
CA VAL A 59 -17.35 -54.07 2.23
C VAL A 59 -18.74 -53.55 2.53
N GLU A 60 -18.83 -52.65 3.50
CA GLU A 60 -20.06 -51.92 3.76
C GLU A 60 -20.24 -50.82 2.71
N MET A 61 -21.30 -50.94 1.92
CA MET A 61 -21.76 -49.94 0.94
C MET A 61 -23.24 -49.67 1.20
N ASN A 62 -23.61 -48.40 1.35
CA ASN A 62 -24.99 -47.98 1.61
C ASN A 62 -25.65 -48.74 2.78
N GLN A 63 -24.91 -48.93 3.89
CA GLN A 63 -25.36 -49.65 5.11
C GLN A 63 -25.57 -51.17 4.94
N SER A 64 -25.13 -51.74 3.81
CA SER A 64 -25.18 -53.18 3.57
C SER A 64 -23.79 -53.74 3.28
N PHE A 65 -23.47 -54.89 3.84
CA PHE A 65 -22.23 -55.59 3.49
C PHE A 65 -22.40 -56.32 2.16
N ARG A 66 -21.46 -56.07 1.25
CA ARG A 66 -21.39 -56.73 -0.05
C ARG A 66 -20.07 -57.47 -0.17
N GLU A 67 -20.14 -58.72 -0.61
CA GLU A 67 -18.95 -59.51 -0.93
C GLU A 67 -18.28 -58.99 -2.22
N LEU A 68 -17.02 -58.58 -2.12
CA LEU A 68 -16.24 -58.12 -3.27
C LEU A 68 -15.54 -59.27 -3.97
N GLY A 69 -15.01 -60.21 -3.20
CA GLY A 69 -14.41 -61.43 -3.70
C GLY A 69 -14.00 -62.38 -2.60
N TYR A 70 -13.85 -63.65 -2.96
CA TYR A 70 -13.46 -64.72 -2.06
C TYR A 70 -12.64 -65.77 -2.81
N CYS A 71 -11.93 -66.61 -2.06
CA CYS A 71 -11.40 -67.86 -2.58
C CYS A 71 -11.86 -69.02 -1.71
N ASP A 72 -11.89 -70.22 -2.28
CA ASP A 72 -12.09 -71.47 -1.54
C ASP A 72 -10.74 -72.12 -1.20
N SER A 73 -10.79 -73.22 -0.42
CA SER A 73 -9.58 -73.94 -0.04
C SER A 73 -8.89 -74.68 -1.19
N THR A 74 -9.57 -74.86 -2.33
CA THR A 74 -9.02 -75.52 -3.53
C THR A 74 -8.16 -74.56 -4.37
N GLY A 75 -8.27 -73.25 -4.11
CA GLY A 75 -7.54 -72.20 -4.83
C GLY A 75 -8.36 -71.50 -5.90
N SER A 76 -9.64 -71.84 -6.06
CA SER A 76 -10.54 -71.10 -6.94
C SER A 76 -10.92 -69.77 -6.28
N CYS A 77 -10.80 -68.68 -7.04
CA CYS A 77 -11.11 -67.33 -6.58
C CYS A 77 -12.21 -66.71 -7.44
N HIS A 78 -13.16 -66.05 -6.78
CA HIS A 78 -14.34 -65.44 -7.37
C HIS A 78 -14.45 -63.97 -6.94
N THR A 79 -14.95 -63.13 -7.82
CA THR A 79 -15.15 -61.69 -7.58
C THR A 79 -16.51 -61.25 -8.09
N SER A 80 -17.13 -60.27 -7.43
CA SER A 80 -18.45 -59.76 -7.85
C SER A 80 -18.38 -58.84 -9.08
N ASP A 81 -17.21 -58.30 -9.41
CA ASP A 81 -16.92 -57.52 -10.62
C ASP A 81 -15.44 -57.72 -11.01
N ALA A 82 -15.19 -58.53 -12.04
CA ALA A 82 -13.84 -58.87 -12.48
C ALA A 82 -13.07 -57.68 -13.13
N ALA A 83 -13.77 -56.62 -13.55
CA ALA A 83 -13.12 -55.43 -14.08
C ALA A 83 -12.51 -54.58 -12.96
N ARG A 84 -13.20 -54.51 -11.81
CA ARG A 84 -12.79 -53.71 -10.65
C ARG A 84 -11.98 -54.49 -9.61
N TYR A 85 -12.22 -55.78 -9.48
CA TYR A 85 -11.66 -56.59 -8.40
C TYR A 85 -10.90 -57.80 -8.94
N LYS A 86 -9.77 -58.12 -8.31
CA LYS A 86 -9.00 -59.34 -8.60
C LYS A 86 -8.64 -60.02 -7.28
N ALA A 87 -9.22 -61.19 -7.05
CA ALA A 87 -8.90 -62.04 -5.91
C ALA A 87 -7.79 -63.02 -6.27
N SER A 88 -6.87 -63.25 -5.33
CA SER A 88 -5.82 -64.27 -5.43
C SER A 88 -5.55 -64.91 -4.09
N LEU A 89 -5.39 -66.24 -4.09
CA LEU A 89 -4.97 -67.00 -2.93
C LEU A 89 -3.45 -67.08 -2.88
N LEU A 90 -2.85 -66.62 -1.78
CA LEU A 90 -1.44 -66.74 -1.49
C LEU A 90 -1.26 -67.75 -0.36
N TYR A 91 -0.41 -68.74 -0.58
CA TYR A 91 -0.01 -69.70 0.44
C TYR A 91 1.29 -69.23 1.09
N ASP A 92 1.25 -68.99 2.40
CA ASP A 92 2.43 -68.68 3.20
C ASP A 92 2.96 -69.98 3.81
N SER A 93 4.00 -70.53 3.19
CA SER A 93 4.64 -71.78 3.61
C SER A 93 5.32 -71.69 4.97
N SER A 94 5.63 -70.49 5.48
CA SER A 94 6.32 -70.30 6.76
C SER A 94 5.37 -70.41 7.96
N THR A 95 4.13 -69.96 7.78
CA THR A 95 3.08 -70.01 8.81
C THR A 95 2.05 -71.11 8.56
N ASP A 96 2.16 -71.80 7.41
CA ASP A 96 1.19 -72.79 6.92
C ASP A 96 -0.24 -72.21 6.91
N ARG A 97 -0.32 -70.96 6.45
CA ARG A 97 -1.57 -70.20 6.35
C ARG A 97 -1.87 -69.83 4.91
N LYS A 98 -3.16 -69.78 4.62
CA LYS A 98 -3.70 -69.32 3.36
C LYS A 98 -4.24 -67.90 3.54
N ASN A 99 -3.73 -66.99 2.72
CA ASN A 99 -4.09 -65.58 2.70
C ASN A 99 -4.83 -65.28 1.40
N VAL A 100 -6.05 -64.77 1.50
CA VAL A 100 -6.77 -64.23 0.34
C VAL A 100 -6.40 -62.77 0.20
N THR A 101 -5.87 -62.42 -0.96
CA THR A 101 -5.59 -61.03 -1.36
C THR A 101 -6.63 -60.57 -2.36
N LEU A 102 -7.15 -59.37 -2.16
CA LEU A 102 -8.07 -58.73 -3.08
C LEU A 102 -7.46 -57.41 -3.53
N ARG A 103 -7.13 -57.34 -4.82
CA ARG A 103 -6.69 -56.13 -5.50
C ARG A 103 -7.92 -55.39 -6.01
N ILE A 104 -8.07 -54.14 -5.59
CA ILE A 104 -9.25 -53.31 -5.84
C ILE A 104 -8.82 -52.10 -6.65
N ARG A 105 -9.36 -51.98 -7.87
CA ARG A 105 -9.11 -50.88 -8.80
C ARG A 105 -10.17 -49.82 -8.60
N GLY A 106 -9.79 -48.72 -7.96
CA GLY A 106 -10.68 -47.59 -7.72
C GLY A 106 -11.46 -47.73 -6.42
N VAL A 107 -10.81 -47.44 -5.29
CA VAL A 107 -11.49 -47.24 -4.02
C VAL A 107 -12.46 -46.07 -4.15
N THR A 108 -13.65 -46.17 -3.54
CA THR A 108 -14.67 -45.11 -3.56
C THR A 108 -15.06 -44.74 -2.14
N ARG A 109 -15.47 -43.49 -1.89
CA ARG A 109 -15.85 -43.01 -0.55
C ARG A 109 -17.06 -43.71 0.07
N ASN A 110 -17.80 -44.51 -0.71
CA ASN A 110 -18.91 -45.31 -0.23
C ASN A 110 -18.45 -46.61 0.47
N MET A 111 -17.16 -46.96 0.37
CA MET A 111 -16.54 -48.15 0.96
C MET A 111 -15.98 -47.85 2.35
N LYS A 112 -16.85 -47.72 3.35
CA LYS A 112 -16.47 -47.17 4.67
C LYS A 112 -15.87 -48.19 5.62
N LYS A 113 -16.39 -49.43 5.60
CA LYS A 113 -16.00 -50.49 6.54
C LYS A 113 -15.71 -51.77 5.79
N TRP A 114 -14.58 -52.38 6.10
CA TRP A 114 -14.10 -53.57 5.43
C TRP A 114 -14.04 -54.69 6.45
N SER A 115 -14.55 -55.85 6.07
CA SER A 115 -14.54 -57.03 6.91
C SER A 115 -13.97 -58.22 6.15
N CYS A 116 -13.21 -59.05 6.85
CA CYS A 116 -12.89 -60.37 6.36
C CYS A 116 -13.88 -61.39 6.91
N HIS A 117 -14.45 -62.19 6.03
CA HIS A 117 -15.32 -63.30 6.38
C HIS A 117 -14.64 -64.64 6.08
N GLU A 118 -14.72 -65.55 7.04
CA GLU A 118 -14.35 -66.96 6.90
C GLU A 118 -15.59 -67.80 7.19
N ASP A 119 -16.03 -68.58 6.20
CA ASP A 119 -17.23 -69.44 6.28
C ASP A 119 -18.48 -68.68 6.77
N GLY A 120 -18.62 -67.43 6.32
CA GLY A 120 -19.72 -66.53 6.68
C GLY A 120 -19.50 -65.71 7.96
N VAL A 121 -18.50 -66.04 8.78
CA VAL A 121 -18.23 -65.37 10.06
C VAL A 121 -17.24 -64.23 9.87
N SER A 122 -17.60 -63.01 10.31
CA SER A 122 -16.69 -61.86 10.33
C SER A 122 -15.54 -62.10 11.32
N ARG A 123 -14.30 -62.10 10.83
CA ARG A 123 -13.08 -62.36 11.62
C ARG A 123 -12.35 -61.08 12.02
N PHE A 124 -12.41 -60.09 11.15
CA PHE A 124 -11.68 -58.84 11.29
C PHE A 124 -12.48 -57.75 10.62
N GLU A 125 -12.61 -56.60 11.29
CA GLU A 125 -13.29 -55.43 10.76
C GLU A 125 -12.44 -54.18 10.97
N CYS A 126 -12.44 -53.30 9.99
CA CYS A 126 -11.72 -52.05 10.06
C CYS A 126 -12.37 -50.95 9.23
N LEU A 127 -12.04 -49.71 9.56
CA LEU A 127 -12.45 -48.53 8.82
C LEU A 127 -11.46 -48.23 7.70
N VAL A 128 -11.99 -47.88 6.55
CA VAL A 128 -11.23 -47.39 5.42
C VAL A 128 -11.64 -45.94 5.19
N ILE A 129 -10.66 -45.04 5.29
CA ILE A 129 -10.90 -43.62 5.12
C ILE A 129 -10.44 -43.24 3.72
N THR A 130 -11.41 -42.98 2.85
CA THR A 130 -11.14 -42.50 1.50
C THR A 130 -11.00 -40.98 1.51
N TYR A 131 -10.02 -40.45 0.80
CA TYR A 131 -9.81 -39.00 0.68
C TYR A 131 -9.64 -38.56 -0.78
N ILE A 132 -9.84 -37.26 -1.02
CA ILE A 132 -9.43 -36.59 -2.24
C ILE A 132 -8.43 -35.52 -1.86
N ALA A 133 -7.22 -35.63 -2.43
CA ALA A 133 -6.18 -34.63 -2.24
C ALA A 133 -6.62 -33.28 -2.83
N PRO A 134 -6.26 -32.14 -2.21
CA PRO A 134 -6.56 -30.84 -2.77
C PRO A 134 -6.02 -30.71 -4.18
N ALA A 135 -6.92 -30.35 -5.10
CA ALA A 135 -6.52 -29.90 -6.42
C ALA A 135 -5.61 -28.67 -6.29
N LYS A 136 -4.79 -28.41 -7.33
CA LYS A 136 -3.89 -27.26 -7.38
C LYS A 136 -4.67 -25.98 -7.06
N PRO A 137 -4.33 -25.27 -5.98
CA PRO A 137 -5.14 -24.15 -5.52
C PRO A 137 -4.96 -22.95 -6.45
N SER A 138 -6.07 -22.22 -6.67
CA SER A 138 -6.07 -20.91 -7.32
C SER A 138 -5.95 -19.83 -6.26
N CYS A 139 -5.02 -18.89 -6.45
CA CYS A 139 -4.69 -17.87 -5.45
C CYS A 139 -4.75 -16.46 -6.06
N THR A 140 -5.21 -15.50 -5.27
CA THR A 140 -5.06 -14.08 -5.56
C THR A 140 -3.65 -13.61 -5.18
N GLY A 141 -3.17 -12.56 -5.84
CA GLY A 141 -1.93 -11.90 -5.43
C GLY A 141 -2.06 -11.28 -4.02
N PRO A 142 -0.95 -10.92 -3.38
CA PRO A 142 -0.99 -10.27 -2.07
C PRO A 142 -1.65 -8.90 -2.19
N GLU A 143 -2.70 -8.70 -1.41
CA GLU A 143 -3.47 -7.46 -1.31
C GLU A 143 -3.30 -6.84 0.08
N LEU A 144 -3.38 -5.51 0.15
CA LEU A 144 -3.36 -4.79 1.43
C LEU A 144 -4.80 -4.61 1.92
N VAL A 145 -5.10 -5.13 3.11
CA VAL A 145 -6.41 -5.08 3.77
C VAL A 145 -6.29 -4.39 5.14
N GLU A 146 -7.43 -4.12 5.78
CA GLU A 146 -7.48 -3.48 7.11
C GLU A 146 -6.70 -2.14 7.11
N ASP A 147 -7.04 -1.24 6.17
CA ASP A 147 -6.38 0.06 5.96
C ASP A 147 -4.84 -0.04 5.73
N GLY A 148 -4.40 -1.16 5.15
CA GLY A 148 -3.00 -1.44 4.88
C GLY A 148 -2.20 -1.91 6.09
N ALA A 149 -2.85 -2.26 7.20
CA ALA A 149 -2.19 -2.87 8.35
C ALA A 149 -1.84 -4.36 8.15
N VAL A 150 -2.53 -5.03 7.22
CA VAL A 150 -2.38 -6.47 6.96
C VAL A 150 -2.22 -6.70 5.47
N ALA A 151 -1.26 -7.54 5.08
CA ALA A 151 -1.21 -8.09 3.73
C ALA A 151 -1.90 -9.47 3.72
N GLN A 152 -2.82 -9.69 2.79
CA GLN A 152 -3.61 -10.90 2.68
C GLN A 152 -3.38 -11.59 1.33
N VAL A 153 -3.28 -12.92 1.35
CA VAL A 153 -3.37 -13.77 0.16
C VAL A 153 -4.57 -14.68 0.37
N THR A 154 -5.45 -14.79 -0.64
CA THR A 154 -6.57 -15.72 -0.61
C THR A 154 -6.36 -16.83 -1.63
N CYS A 155 -6.44 -18.07 -1.20
CA CYS A 155 -6.33 -19.23 -2.06
C CYS A 155 -7.55 -20.13 -1.90
N SER A 156 -7.92 -20.85 -2.97
CA SER A 156 -9.00 -21.82 -2.92
C SER A 156 -8.73 -23.06 -3.75
N SER A 157 -9.23 -24.20 -3.28
CA SER A 157 -9.25 -25.48 -3.99
C SER A 157 -10.67 -26.03 -3.97
N ASP A 158 -11.27 -26.23 -5.14
CA ASP A 158 -12.68 -26.61 -5.30
C ASP A 158 -12.95 -28.11 -5.10
N ARG A 159 -11.92 -28.89 -4.79
CA ARG A 159 -12.02 -30.35 -4.71
C ARG A 159 -11.19 -30.92 -3.57
N VAL A 160 -11.82 -31.13 -2.41
CA VAL A 160 -11.24 -31.81 -1.25
C VAL A 160 -12.25 -32.73 -0.57
N TYR A 161 -11.77 -33.84 0.03
CA TYR A 161 -12.58 -34.75 0.83
C TYR A 161 -11.71 -35.57 1.81
N PRO A 162 -12.17 -35.92 3.03
CA PRO A 162 -13.36 -35.40 3.71
C PRO A 162 -13.10 -34.05 4.39
N ALA A 163 -11.84 -33.74 4.70
CA ALA A 163 -11.36 -32.52 5.31
C ALA A 163 -9.98 -32.15 4.73
N ALA A 164 -9.66 -30.87 4.75
CA ALA A 164 -8.40 -30.35 4.25
C ALA A 164 -8.03 -29.08 5.02
N GLY A 165 -6.73 -28.84 5.12
CA GLY A 165 -6.15 -27.65 5.73
C GLY A 165 -5.18 -26.96 4.79
N CYS A 166 -4.62 -25.86 5.27
CA CYS A 166 -3.63 -25.11 4.54
C CYS A 166 -2.66 -24.42 5.48
N GLU A 167 -1.45 -24.22 4.97
CA GLU A 167 -0.36 -23.53 5.64
C GLU A 167 0.39 -22.68 4.63
N THR A 168 1.27 -21.81 5.11
CA THR A 168 2.10 -21.00 4.23
C THR A 168 3.48 -20.82 4.84
N THR A 169 4.48 -20.73 3.97
CA THR A 169 5.77 -20.18 4.34
C THR A 169 5.85 -18.77 3.78
N ILE A 170 6.12 -17.80 4.65
CA ILE A 170 6.41 -16.42 4.26
C ILE A 170 7.90 -16.19 4.47
N SER A 171 8.61 -15.91 3.38
CA SER A 171 10.04 -15.68 3.43
C SER A 171 10.37 -14.25 2.97
N PRO A 172 11.15 -13.48 3.75
CA PRO A 172 11.76 -12.27 3.22
C PRO A 172 12.84 -12.66 2.20
N ASP A 173 13.00 -11.87 1.14
CA ASP A 173 14.11 -11.98 0.18
C ASP A 173 15.45 -12.01 0.97
N PRO A 174 16.43 -12.87 0.62
CA PRO A 174 17.40 -13.47 1.55
C PRO A 174 18.46 -12.51 2.11
N ARG A 175 18.30 -11.20 1.91
CA ARG A 175 19.14 -10.15 2.48
C ARG A 175 18.69 -9.72 3.88
N ASN A 176 17.48 -10.11 4.31
CA ASN A 176 16.91 -9.68 5.59
C ASN A 176 16.80 -10.84 6.60
N VAL A 177 17.21 -10.53 7.83
CA VAL A 177 17.28 -11.42 9.00
C VAL A 177 15.96 -12.19 9.20
N ARG A 178 16.05 -13.47 9.63
CA ARG A 178 14.89 -14.30 10.04
C ARG A 178 14.20 -13.67 11.25
N VAL A 179 13.30 -12.75 10.99
CA VAL A 179 12.37 -12.22 12.00
C VAL A 179 11.18 -13.15 12.01
N LYS A 180 10.76 -13.60 13.20
CA LYS A 180 9.51 -14.35 13.36
C LYS A 180 8.37 -13.39 13.03
N THR A 181 7.95 -13.36 11.78
CA THR A 181 6.90 -12.47 11.29
C THR A 181 5.56 -12.94 11.83
N PRO A 182 4.77 -12.08 12.50
CA PRO A 182 3.42 -12.44 12.93
C PRO A 182 2.54 -12.63 11.69
N TRP A 183 2.24 -13.89 11.39
CA TRP A 183 1.26 -14.26 10.37
C TRP A 183 0.22 -15.20 10.97
N SER A 184 -0.96 -15.19 10.38
CA SER A 184 -2.06 -16.07 10.75
C SER A 184 -2.66 -16.70 9.49
N VAL A 185 -3.24 -17.88 9.68
CA VAL A 185 -3.99 -18.59 8.64
C VAL A 185 -5.35 -18.91 9.20
N SER A 186 -6.37 -18.56 8.41
CA SER A 186 -7.73 -19.04 8.62
C SER A 186 -8.20 -19.73 7.36
N HIS A 187 -9.10 -20.68 7.51
CA HIS A 187 -9.67 -21.39 6.38
C HIS A 187 -11.14 -21.70 6.61
N LYS A 188 -11.86 -21.96 5.51
CA LYS A 188 -13.27 -22.33 5.52
C LYS A 188 -13.49 -23.45 4.51
N LEU A 189 -14.21 -24.48 4.94
CA LEU A 189 -14.72 -25.54 4.09
C LEU A 189 -16.20 -25.26 3.77
N THR A 190 -16.55 -25.24 2.49
CA THR A 190 -17.93 -25.16 2.00
C THR A 190 -18.22 -26.34 1.07
N ALA A 191 -19.48 -26.59 0.73
CA ALA A 191 -19.79 -27.54 -0.34
C ALA A 191 -19.21 -27.04 -1.68
N SER A 192 -18.70 -27.95 -2.50
CA SER A 192 -18.25 -27.62 -3.85
C SER A 192 -19.45 -27.54 -4.79
N GLU A 193 -19.57 -26.43 -5.53
CA GLU A 193 -20.59 -26.26 -6.57
C GLU A 193 -20.23 -27.01 -7.85
N GLN A 194 -18.94 -27.14 -8.15
CA GLN A 194 -18.42 -27.79 -9.35
C GLN A 194 -18.35 -29.31 -9.22
N HIS A 195 -18.16 -29.82 -8.00
CA HIS A 195 -17.99 -31.24 -7.72
C HIS A 195 -18.97 -31.68 -6.61
N PRO A 196 -20.21 -32.09 -6.97
CA PRO A 196 -21.20 -32.53 -5.99
C PRO A 196 -20.67 -33.65 -5.09
N GLY A 197 -20.79 -33.46 -3.78
CA GLY A 197 -20.28 -34.40 -2.76
C GLY A 197 -18.86 -34.08 -2.25
N ASP A 198 -18.13 -33.21 -2.94
CA ASP A 198 -16.83 -32.68 -2.50
C ASP A 198 -17.00 -31.38 -1.72
N LYS A 199 -15.92 -30.95 -1.08
CA LYS A 199 -15.84 -29.64 -0.42
C LYS A 199 -14.91 -28.71 -1.20
N LYS A 200 -15.18 -27.41 -1.08
CA LYS A 200 -14.29 -26.32 -1.47
C LYS A 200 -13.57 -25.81 -0.22
N LEU A 201 -12.24 -25.76 -0.27
CA LEU A 201 -11.41 -25.17 0.77
C LEU A 201 -10.98 -23.76 0.33
N THR A 202 -11.29 -22.75 1.13
CA THR A 202 -10.78 -21.38 0.96
C THR A 202 -9.90 -21.01 2.15
N CYS A 203 -8.73 -20.46 1.88
CA CYS A 203 -7.72 -20.09 2.86
C CYS A 203 -7.33 -18.62 2.75
N TRP A 204 -7.21 -17.95 3.88
CA TRP A 204 -6.73 -16.58 4.00
C TRP A 204 -5.42 -16.57 4.79
N PHE A 205 -4.34 -16.18 4.11
CA PHE A 205 -3.01 -16.02 4.70
C PHE A 205 -2.80 -14.54 5.01
N LYS A 206 -2.75 -14.18 6.29
CA LYS A 206 -2.63 -12.80 6.75
C LYS A 206 -1.25 -12.55 7.35
N LEU A 207 -0.51 -11.59 6.79
CA LEU A 207 0.75 -11.07 7.32
C LEU A 207 0.47 -9.72 8.00
N HIS A 208 0.63 -9.65 9.32
CA HIS A 208 0.48 -8.39 10.05
C HIS A 208 1.75 -7.55 9.85
N LEU A 209 1.59 -6.33 9.34
CA LEU A 209 2.73 -5.49 8.94
C LEU A 209 3.40 -4.76 10.12
N ALA A 210 2.77 -4.78 11.30
CA ALA A 210 3.38 -4.28 12.53
C ALA A 210 4.68 -5.03 12.84
N ASN A 211 5.77 -4.29 12.99
CA ASN A 211 7.11 -4.83 13.26
C ASN A 211 7.71 -5.67 12.12
N ILE A 212 7.22 -5.54 10.89
CA ILE A 212 7.81 -6.14 9.69
C ILE A 212 8.82 -5.17 9.07
N TYR A 213 9.95 -5.67 8.57
CA TYR A 213 10.96 -4.83 7.93
C TYR A 213 10.55 -4.43 6.50
N GLU A 214 11.10 -3.34 5.98
CA GLU A 214 11.00 -3.05 4.55
C GLU A 214 11.68 -4.15 3.71
N GLY A 215 11.12 -4.47 2.54
CA GLY A 215 11.66 -5.51 1.67
C GLY A 215 10.61 -6.24 0.84
N ARG A 216 11.06 -7.29 0.16
CA ARG A 216 10.19 -8.18 -0.62
C ARG A 216 9.87 -9.44 0.18
N TYR A 217 8.61 -9.83 0.16
CA TYR A 217 8.08 -10.99 0.88
C TYR A 217 7.43 -11.95 -0.10
N LYS A 218 7.86 -13.20 -0.06
CA LYS A 218 7.32 -14.28 -0.89
C LYS A 218 6.37 -15.13 -0.07
N PHE A 219 5.17 -15.34 -0.59
CA PHE A 219 4.18 -16.26 -0.04
C PHE A 219 4.28 -17.59 -0.77
N GLU A 220 4.35 -18.69 -0.03
CA GLU A 220 4.33 -20.05 -0.57
C GLU A 220 3.21 -20.87 0.07
N PRO A 221 1.95 -20.68 -0.38
CA PRO A 221 0.79 -21.41 0.13
C PRO A 221 0.85 -22.91 -0.20
N GLN A 222 0.45 -23.72 0.77
CA GLN A 222 0.43 -25.17 0.70
C GLN A 222 -0.90 -25.69 1.24
N PHE A 223 -1.48 -26.67 0.56
CA PHE A 223 -2.75 -27.29 0.89
C PHE A 223 -2.51 -28.76 1.19
N TYR A 224 -3.15 -29.29 2.22
CA TYR A 224 -2.98 -30.68 2.65
C TYR A 224 -4.30 -31.30 3.08
N VAL A 225 -4.34 -32.63 3.07
CA VAL A 225 -5.48 -33.40 3.58
C VAL A 225 -5.41 -33.43 5.11
N ASP A 226 -6.48 -33.02 5.79
CA ASP A 226 -6.54 -32.93 7.25
C ASP A 226 -7.06 -34.24 7.84
N LEU A 227 -6.17 -35.23 7.92
CA LEU A 227 -6.46 -36.56 8.47
C LEU A 227 -5.45 -36.92 9.56
N PRO A 228 -5.90 -37.46 10.71
CA PRO A 228 -5.00 -37.87 11.79
C PRO A 228 -3.96 -38.88 11.31
N ASP A 229 -2.70 -38.71 11.69
CA ASP A 229 -1.60 -39.65 11.40
C ASP A 229 -1.33 -39.90 9.90
N HIS A 230 -1.92 -39.11 8.99
CA HIS A 230 -1.68 -39.18 7.55
C HIS A 230 -0.82 -38.00 7.11
N GLU A 231 0.49 -38.20 7.11
CA GLU A 231 1.41 -37.27 6.46
C GLU A 231 1.40 -37.47 4.94
N ALA A 232 1.48 -36.36 4.21
CA ALA A 232 1.72 -36.28 2.77
C ALA A 232 0.51 -36.51 1.85
N ASN A 233 -0.12 -35.39 1.52
CA ASN A 233 -0.33 -34.97 0.13
C ASN A 233 -0.39 -33.44 0.12
N ILE A 234 0.79 -32.83 0.01
CA ILE A 234 0.92 -31.37 0.00
C ILE A 234 0.86 -30.89 -1.44
N THR A 235 -0.19 -30.15 -1.77
CA THR A 235 -0.34 -29.47 -3.04
C THR A 235 0.11 -28.02 -2.88
N LYS A 236 1.14 -27.61 -3.63
CA LYS A 236 1.63 -26.23 -3.63
C LYS A 236 0.84 -25.38 -4.63
N ALA A 237 0.58 -24.13 -4.24
CA ALA A 237 0.06 -23.13 -5.17
C ALA A 237 1.08 -22.76 -6.25
N ASP A 238 0.60 -22.12 -7.32
CA ASP A 238 1.49 -21.44 -8.25
C ASP A 238 2.29 -20.32 -7.58
N ALA A 239 3.41 -19.96 -8.19
CA ALA A 239 4.23 -18.86 -7.71
C ALA A 239 3.43 -17.56 -7.72
N LEU A 240 3.29 -16.95 -6.55
CA LEU A 240 2.62 -15.66 -6.38
C LEU A 240 3.60 -14.51 -6.65
N PRO A 241 3.11 -13.34 -7.09
CA PRO A 241 3.93 -12.15 -7.13
C PRO A 241 4.39 -11.76 -5.72
N ASP A 242 5.63 -11.30 -5.60
CA ASP A 242 6.20 -10.86 -4.33
C ASP A 242 5.47 -9.62 -3.78
N LEU A 243 5.20 -9.60 -2.48
CA LEU A 243 4.76 -8.41 -1.76
C LEU A 243 5.96 -7.47 -1.56
N ASN A 244 5.94 -6.31 -2.22
CA ASN A 244 7.03 -5.33 -2.16
C ASN A 244 6.73 -4.21 -1.17
N LEU A 245 7.23 -4.31 0.06
CA LEU A 245 7.08 -3.29 1.10
C LEU A 245 8.20 -2.25 0.97
N ARG A 246 7.82 -0.97 0.82
CA ARG A 246 8.72 0.17 0.69
C ARG A 246 8.45 1.21 1.78
N ALA A 247 9.51 1.88 2.22
CA ALA A 247 9.39 2.99 3.16
C ALA A 247 8.49 4.12 2.65
N THR A 248 7.78 4.74 3.59
CA THR A 248 7.03 5.99 3.40
C THR A 248 8.00 7.16 3.15
N THR A 249 7.80 7.92 2.08
CA THR A 249 8.64 9.07 1.69
C THR A 249 7.83 10.21 1.08
N LEU A 250 8.38 11.42 1.01
CA LEU A 250 7.80 12.55 0.26
C LEU A 250 8.05 12.38 -1.23
N GLU A 251 7.08 12.76 -2.07
CA GLU A 251 7.30 12.82 -3.51
C GLU A 251 8.32 13.91 -3.89
N ASN A 252 8.25 15.07 -3.21
CA ASN A 252 9.22 16.15 -3.34
C ASN A 252 9.90 16.41 -1.98
N PRO A 253 11.11 15.87 -1.72
CA PRO A 253 11.78 16.04 -0.43
C PRO A 253 12.21 17.48 -0.14
N TYR A 254 12.27 18.35 -1.16
CA TYR A 254 12.54 19.78 -0.96
C TYR A 254 11.40 20.51 -0.23
N ASP A 255 10.20 19.92 -0.18
CA ASP A 255 9.03 20.46 0.51
C ASP A 255 8.95 20.01 1.98
N ALA A 256 9.98 19.34 2.52
CA ALA A 256 9.97 18.80 3.88
C ALA A 256 9.91 19.89 5.00
N HIS A 257 10.11 21.16 4.66
CA HIS A 257 9.92 22.30 5.56
C HIS A 257 9.08 23.38 4.91
N ASP A 258 7.77 23.21 4.98
CA ASP A 258 6.80 24.19 4.46
C ASP A 258 6.62 25.34 5.45
N LYS A 259 6.49 26.56 4.93
CA LYS A 259 6.19 27.76 5.70
C LYS A 259 4.87 28.32 5.23
N ILE A 260 3.87 28.27 6.10
CA ILE A 260 2.53 28.76 5.80
C ILE A 260 2.28 30.00 6.63
N ALA A 261 2.03 31.11 5.95
CA ALA A 261 1.40 32.25 6.60
C ALA A 261 -0.12 32.03 6.68
N VAL A 262 -0.79 32.44 7.76
CA VAL A 262 -2.25 32.30 7.89
C VAL A 262 -2.86 33.54 8.52
N ALA A 263 -4.13 33.80 8.18
CA ALA A 263 -4.94 34.87 8.76
C ALA A 263 -4.96 34.80 10.30
N PRO A 264 -5.24 35.93 10.99
CA PRO A 264 -5.15 36.02 12.46
C PRO A 264 -6.02 35.04 13.25
N LYS A 265 -7.10 34.54 12.63
CA LYS A 265 -8.10 33.66 13.24
C LYS A 265 -8.65 32.67 12.19
N PRO A 266 -7.86 31.68 11.73
CA PRO A 266 -8.41 30.66 10.85
C PRO A 266 -9.49 29.87 11.62
N LYS A 267 -10.44 29.27 10.91
CA LYS A 267 -11.37 28.28 11.51
C LYS A 267 -10.75 26.89 11.54
N GLU A 268 -9.97 26.56 10.53
CA GLU A 268 -9.29 25.29 10.35
C GLU A 268 -8.04 25.51 9.50
N LEU A 269 -7.02 24.69 9.73
CA LEU A 269 -5.83 24.65 8.88
C LEU A 269 -5.81 23.33 8.11
N THR A 270 -5.96 23.42 6.80
CA THR A 270 -5.90 22.26 5.91
C THR A 270 -4.58 22.27 5.14
N ARG A 271 -3.93 21.10 5.05
CA ARG A 271 -2.76 20.86 4.22
C ARG A 271 -2.81 19.51 3.52
N ASN A 272 -2.52 19.54 2.23
CA ASN A 272 -2.37 18.35 1.41
C ASN A 272 -0.87 18.09 1.20
N ILE A 273 -0.41 16.90 1.58
CA ILE A 273 1.00 16.52 1.53
C ILE A 273 1.12 15.27 0.65
N SER A 274 1.81 15.39 -0.48
CA SER A 274 2.01 14.28 -1.42
C SER A 274 3.11 13.34 -0.93
N VAL A 275 2.78 12.06 -0.84
CA VAL A 275 3.66 11.00 -0.30
C VAL A 275 3.72 9.79 -1.22
N ILE A 276 4.84 9.08 -1.16
CA ILE A 276 5.04 7.77 -1.78
C ILE A 276 5.17 6.75 -0.65
N SER A 277 4.26 5.76 -0.58
CA SER A 277 4.23 4.79 0.52
C SER A 277 3.74 3.42 0.04
N ASN A 278 4.34 2.33 0.55
CA ASN A 278 3.81 0.98 0.37
C ASN A 278 4.12 0.06 1.58
N PRO A 279 3.17 -0.22 2.49
CA PRO A 279 1.74 0.08 2.39
C PRO A 279 1.42 1.56 2.64
N PRO A 280 0.17 1.99 2.44
CA PRO A 280 -0.31 3.30 2.88
C PRO A 280 0.06 3.61 4.34
N PRO A 281 0.35 4.88 4.68
CA PRO A 281 0.58 5.26 6.07
C PRO A 281 -0.73 5.12 6.86
N ASN A 282 -0.64 4.49 8.03
CA ASN A 282 -1.78 4.21 8.91
C ASN A 282 -1.53 4.65 10.35
N LEU A 283 -0.32 5.14 10.66
CA LEU A 283 0.05 5.69 11.96
C LEU A 283 0.46 7.15 11.78
N PHE A 284 -0.28 8.04 12.42
CA PHE A 284 -0.05 9.48 12.36
C PHE A 284 0.11 10.06 13.76
N SER A 285 1.08 10.96 13.91
CA SER A 285 1.23 11.76 15.12
C SER A 285 1.63 13.17 14.73
N LEU A 286 1.02 14.16 15.38
CA LEU A 286 1.37 15.56 15.20
C LEU A 286 2.02 16.06 16.49
N ALA A 287 3.23 16.59 16.38
CA ALA A 287 3.90 17.29 17.47
C ALA A 287 3.99 18.78 17.16
N VAL A 288 3.95 19.61 18.19
CA VAL A 288 3.95 21.06 18.10
C VAL A 288 5.00 21.65 19.02
N ARG A 289 5.52 22.84 18.67
CA ARG A 289 6.45 23.60 19.50
C ARG A 289 6.40 25.08 19.15
N GLN A 290 6.80 25.93 20.09
CA GLN A 290 6.69 27.38 19.95
C GLN A 290 7.82 27.97 19.09
N TYR A 291 9.04 27.55 19.40
CA TYR A 291 10.26 27.95 18.70
C TYR A 291 11.02 26.72 18.22
N GLU A 292 11.89 26.87 17.22
CA GLU A 292 12.70 25.74 16.76
C GLU A 292 13.63 25.16 17.83
N SER A 293 14.00 25.95 18.83
CA SER A 293 14.79 25.53 19.99
C SER A 293 13.98 24.87 21.11
N SER A 294 12.65 24.98 21.08
CA SER A 294 11.78 24.44 22.13
C SER A 294 11.50 22.95 21.95
N THR A 295 11.18 22.28 23.06
CA THR A 295 10.82 20.86 23.08
C THR A 295 9.53 20.61 22.31
N LEU A 296 9.47 19.50 21.59
CA LEU A 296 8.25 19.04 20.91
C LEU A 296 7.26 18.50 21.93
N ALA A 297 6.02 18.96 21.86
CA ALA A 297 4.89 18.42 22.60
C ALA A 297 3.95 17.68 21.64
N ASN A 298 3.53 16.47 21.98
CA ASN A 298 2.56 15.73 21.16
C ASN A 298 1.18 16.39 21.27
N LEU A 299 0.58 16.71 20.12
CA LEU A 299 -0.77 17.24 20.07
C LEU A 299 -1.78 16.08 20.16
N SER A 300 -2.84 16.26 20.96
CA SER A 300 -3.91 15.26 21.07
C SER A 300 -4.68 15.14 19.74
N SER A 301 -5.08 13.92 19.37
CA SER A 301 -5.88 13.64 18.15
C SER A 301 -7.26 14.33 18.13
N LYS A 302 -7.74 14.89 19.25
CA LYS A 302 -8.95 15.73 19.26
C LYS A 302 -8.76 17.08 18.54
N PHE A 303 -7.52 17.48 18.33
CA PHE A 303 -7.13 18.78 17.79
C PHE A 303 -6.71 18.72 16.32
N PHE A 304 -6.55 17.53 15.76
CA PHE A 304 -6.21 17.36 14.35
C PHE A 304 -6.82 16.08 13.79
N SER A 305 -7.18 16.08 12.52
CA SER A 305 -7.51 14.88 11.77
C SER A 305 -6.54 14.71 10.61
N VAL A 306 -6.31 13.45 10.24
CA VAL A 306 -5.45 13.09 9.12
C VAL A 306 -6.20 12.07 8.28
N HIS A 307 -6.30 12.37 6.98
CA HIS A 307 -6.91 11.46 6.01
C HIS A 307 -5.91 11.17 4.90
N TYR A 308 -5.64 9.89 4.65
CA TYR A 308 -4.83 9.47 3.50
C TYR A 308 -5.75 9.12 2.33
N ARG A 309 -5.42 9.62 1.14
CA ARG A 309 -6.10 9.28 -0.12
C ARG A 309 -5.08 8.71 -1.10
N SER A 310 -5.28 7.47 -1.55
CA SER A 310 -4.49 6.89 -2.65
C SER A 310 -4.84 7.55 -3.98
N GLU A 311 -3.86 7.74 -4.87
CA GLU A 311 -4.09 8.26 -6.24
C GLU A 311 -4.63 7.19 -7.22
N GLY A 312 -4.85 5.95 -6.77
CA GLY A 312 -5.49 4.89 -7.56
C GLY A 312 -5.10 3.48 -7.13
N ASP A 313 -5.74 2.47 -7.72
CA ASP A 313 -5.52 1.05 -7.42
C ASP A 313 -4.08 0.65 -7.81
N GLY A 314 -3.22 0.52 -6.81
CA GLY A 314 -1.81 0.15 -6.97
C GLY A 314 -0.83 1.31 -7.18
N SER A 315 -1.29 2.57 -7.14
CA SER A 315 -0.36 3.70 -7.08
C SER A 315 0.33 3.72 -5.71
N LEU A 316 1.66 3.83 -5.69
CA LEU A 316 2.39 4.10 -4.45
C LEU A 316 2.19 5.54 -3.98
N LYS A 317 1.64 6.41 -4.83
CA LYS A 317 1.41 7.82 -4.54
C LYS A 317 0.07 8.01 -3.85
N GLY A 318 0.08 8.90 -2.87
CA GLY A 318 -1.13 9.36 -2.21
C GLY A 318 -0.95 10.75 -1.64
N THR A 319 -2.05 11.30 -1.14
CA THR A 319 -2.09 12.59 -0.48
C THR A 319 -2.53 12.41 0.96
N ILE A 320 -1.76 12.94 1.90
CA ILE A 320 -2.15 13.10 3.29
C ILE A 320 -2.81 14.47 3.43
N GLU A 321 -4.10 14.49 3.74
CA GLU A 321 -4.87 15.67 4.12
C GLU A 321 -4.79 15.82 5.64
N LEU A 322 -3.99 16.79 6.10
CA LEU A 322 -3.85 17.18 7.50
C LEU A 322 -4.77 18.37 7.79
N ASN A 323 -5.68 18.19 8.74
CA ASN A 323 -6.57 19.22 9.24
C ASN A 323 -6.26 19.51 10.72
N VAL A 324 -5.94 20.75 11.07
CA VAL A 324 -5.66 21.17 12.45
C VAL A 324 -6.73 22.17 12.89
N SER A 325 -7.44 21.84 13.98
CA SER A 325 -8.45 22.70 14.58
C SER A 325 -7.81 23.94 15.16
N THR A 326 -8.44 25.10 14.96
CA THR A 326 -7.88 26.34 15.51
C THR A 326 -8.05 26.48 17.01
N SER A 327 -8.89 25.64 17.64
CA SER A 327 -8.87 25.49 19.11
C SER A 327 -7.51 25.02 19.63
N ALA A 328 -6.81 24.16 18.89
CA ALA A 328 -5.44 23.73 19.22
C ALA A 328 -4.43 24.88 19.22
N VAL A 329 -4.76 25.91 18.47
CA VAL A 329 -3.91 27.06 18.19
C VAL A 329 -4.24 28.18 19.15
N THR A 330 -5.53 28.44 19.36
CA THR A 330 -6.03 29.53 20.19
C THR A 330 -5.96 29.22 21.67
N VAL A 331 -6.04 27.94 22.07
CA VAL A 331 -5.90 27.53 23.49
C VAL A 331 -4.47 27.72 23.99
N GLU A 332 -3.47 27.73 23.09
CA GLU A 332 -2.07 27.90 23.52
C GLU A 332 -1.36 29.13 22.98
N GLU A 333 -1.83 29.83 21.92
CA GLU A 333 -1.21 31.02 21.29
C GLU A 333 0.31 30.95 21.03
N ARG A 334 0.91 29.76 21.18
CA ARG A 334 2.35 29.60 21.27
C ARG A 334 2.90 28.76 20.13
N PHE A 335 2.13 27.92 19.45
CA PHE A 335 2.71 26.96 18.52
C PHE A 335 2.81 27.47 17.09
N ASN A 336 4.05 27.69 16.65
CA ASN A 336 4.37 28.11 15.29
C ASN A 336 5.06 27.00 14.48
N HIS A 337 5.45 25.89 15.11
CA HIS A 337 6.11 24.79 14.41
C HIS A 337 5.39 23.48 14.70
N PHE A 338 5.10 22.76 13.63
CA PHE A 338 4.40 21.49 13.58
C PHE A 338 5.34 20.45 12.97
N LEU A 339 5.30 19.25 13.51
CA LEU A 339 6.01 18.09 13.00
C LEU A 339 4.98 16.98 12.84
N LEU A 340 4.52 16.76 11.60
CA LEU A 340 3.73 15.59 11.27
C LEU A 340 4.69 14.42 11.06
N SER A 341 4.48 13.36 11.82
CA SER A 341 5.12 12.07 11.61
C SER A 341 4.07 11.12 11.07
N ALA A 342 4.34 10.51 9.92
CA ALA A 342 3.51 9.45 9.38
C ALA A 342 4.34 8.19 9.13
N SER A 343 3.76 7.05 9.47
CA SER A 343 4.38 5.74 9.35
C SER A 343 3.35 4.73 8.86
N ASN A 344 3.87 3.70 8.20
CA ASN A 344 3.09 2.56 7.72
C ASN A 344 3.27 1.32 8.63
N GLY A 345 3.87 1.50 9.81
CA GLY A 345 4.02 0.46 10.84
C GLY A 345 5.19 -0.50 10.66
N LEU A 346 5.92 -0.40 9.54
CA LEU A 346 7.11 -1.22 9.27
C LEU A 346 8.30 -0.80 10.14
N VAL A 347 9.22 -1.71 10.45
CA VAL A 347 10.52 -1.45 11.10
C VAL A 347 11.53 -0.94 10.08
N GLY A 348 12.18 0.19 10.37
CA GLY A 348 13.15 0.82 9.47
C GLY A 348 12.90 2.32 9.30
N ARG A 349 13.35 2.88 8.17
CA ARG A 349 13.17 4.31 7.80
C ARG A 349 11.76 4.60 7.28
N ASN A 350 10.75 4.04 7.93
CA ASN A 350 9.37 4.06 7.43
C ASN A 350 8.53 5.17 8.07
N VAL A 351 9.15 5.89 9.01
CA VAL A 351 8.63 7.13 9.56
C VAL A 351 9.13 8.26 8.67
N PHE A 352 8.21 8.90 7.96
CA PHE A 352 8.49 10.16 7.31
C PHE A 352 8.12 11.31 8.26
N LEU A 353 8.91 12.38 8.19
CA LEU A 353 8.73 13.58 9.00
C LEU A 353 8.47 14.77 8.06
N TYR A 354 7.32 15.41 8.23
CA TYR A 354 6.99 16.68 7.59
C TYR A 354 7.06 17.80 8.61
N LYS A 355 7.95 18.78 8.37
CA LYS A 355 8.01 19.98 9.18
C LYS A 355 7.14 21.04 8.55
N LEU A 356 6.28 21.62 9.36
CA LEU A 356 5.45 22.72 8.95
C LEU A 356 5.67 23.88 9.92
N THR A 357 6.03 25.05 9.42
CA THR A 357 6.07 26.27 10.23
C THR A 357 4.88 27.13 9.86
N TRP A 358 4.07 27.44 10.85
CA TRP A 358 3.04 28.45 10.75
C TRP A 358 3.57 29.80 11.19
N ILE A 359 3.35 30.79 10.34
CA ILE A 359 3.55 32.20 10.62
C ILE A 359 2.18 32.87 10.75
N ARG A 360 1.83 33.29 11.96
CA ARG A 360 0.64 34.12 12.18
C ARG A 360 0.88 35.47 11.54
N LEU A 361 -0.04 35.89 10.68
CA LEU A 361 -0.07 37.26 10.18
C LEU A 361 -0.90 38.08 11.15
N ASP A 362 -0.23 38.76 12.08
CA ASP A 362 -0.90 39.66 13.04
C ASP A 362 -1.51 40.87 12.34
N ILE A 363 -1.02 41.19 11.14
CA ILE A 363 -1.43 42.34 10.37
C ILE A 363 -1.73 41.89 8.94
N LEU A 364 -2.97 42.11 8.50
CA LEU A 364 -3.38 41.84 7.13
C LEU A 364 -2.68 42.81 6.16
N PRO A 365 -2.47 42.41 4.89
CA PRO A 365 -2.03 43.34 3.85
C PRO A 365 -2.95 44.55 3.81
N THR A 366 -2.35 45.72 3.58
CA THR A 366 -3.15 46.94 3.40
C THR A 366 -4.01 46.81 2.14
N GLN A 367 -5.20 47.43 2.13
CA GLN A 367 -5.99 47.54 0.91
C GLN A 367 -5.14 48.24 -0.16
N PRO A 368 -5.05 47.71 -1.40
CA PRO A 368 -4.19 48.29 -2.40
C PRO A 368 -4.59 49.73 -2.67
N THR A 369 -3.61 50.63 -2.63
CA THR A 369 -3.79 52.01 -3.04
C THR A 369 -3.39 52.14 -4.50
N CYS A 370 -4.34 52.55 -5.34
CA CYS A 370 -4.13 52.74 -6.76
C CYS A 370 -3.94 54.22 -7.08
N ASN A 371 -2.83 54.55 -7.73
CA ASN A 371 -2.59 55.90 -8.22
C ASN A 371 -3.49 56.20 -9.42
N ALA A 372 -3.73 57.49 -9.67
CA ALA A 372 -4.35 57.92 -10.91
C ALA A 372 -3.52 57.43 -12.11
N PRO A 373 -4.16 56.92 -13.18
CA PRO A 373 -3.47 56.42 -14.35
C PRO A 373 -2.68 57.54 -15.04
N VAL A 374 -1.44 57.24 -15.43
CA VAL A 374 -0.54 58.23 -16.04
C VAL A 374 -0.24 57.82 -17.48
N PHE A 375 -0.35 58.78 -18.39
CA PHE A 375 0.11 58.63 -19.77
C PHE A 375 1.63 58.79 -19.81
N ILE A 376 2.33 57.74 -20.24
CA ILE A 376 3.78 57.74 -20.46
C ILE A 376 4.09 57.63 -21.97
N ASP A 377 5.35 57.73 -22.34
CA ASP A 377 5.81 57.63 -23.74
C ASP A 377 5.06 58.59 -24.69
N GLN A 378 4.92 59.85 -24.28
CA GLN A 378 4.20 60.88 -25.04
C GLN A 378 2.72 60.53 -25.31
N GLY A 379 2.09 59.76 -24.42
CA GLY A 379 0.69 59.33 -24.55
C GLY A 379 0.50 58.00 -25.26
N ALA A 380 1.57 57.28 -25.63
CA ALA A 380 1.45 55.98 -26.29
C ALA A 380 1.02 54.84 -25.36
N THR A 381 1.30 54.96 -24.06
CA THR A 381 1.02 53.93 -23.05
C THR A 381 0.38 54.55 -21.83
N VAL A 382 -0.63 53.90 -21.26
CA VAL A 382 -1.18 54.23 -19.94
C VAL A 382 -0.57 53.28 -18.92
N LEU A 383 -0.03 53.84 -17.84
CA LEU A 383 0.46 53.10 -16.70
C LEU A 383 -0.57 53.17 -15.57
N PHE A 384 -1.05 52.01 -15.14
CA PHE A 384 -1.76 51.86 -13.87
C PHE A 384 -0.78 51.33 -12.84
N THR A 385 -0.75 51.97 -11.67
CA THR A 385 0.08 51.53 -10.56
C THR A 385 -0.77 51.38 -9.32
N CYS A 386 -0.77 50.19 -8.73
CA CYS A 386 -1.35 49.94 -7.42
C CYS A 386 -0.31 49.32 -6.50
N SER A 387 -0.31 49.68 -5.24
CA SER A 387 0.61 49.13 -4.25
C SER A 387 -0.15 48.67 -3.01
N ALA A 388 0.23 47.53 -2.46
CA ALA A 388 -0.12 47.16 -1.10
C ALA A 388 1.17 47.00 -0.28
N ASP A 389 1.18 47.62 0.89
CA ASP A 389 2.17 47.36 1.93
C ASP A 389 1.69 46.18 2.81
N ARG A 390 2.60 45.65 3.61
CA ARG A 390 2.39 44.53 4.54
C ARG A 390 2.07 43.19 3.87
N VAL A 391 2.58 42.97 2.66
CA VAL A 391 2.49 41.65 2.02
C VAL A 391 3.59 40.77 2.58
N TYR A 392 3.22 39.63 3.15
CA TYR A 392 4.21 38.70 3.68
C TYR A 392 4.91 37.99 2.51
N SER A 393 6.22 38.17 2.36
CA SER A 393 7.04 37.71 1.22
C SER A 393 6.71 38.39 -0.12
N SER A 394 7.15 37.82 -1.25
CA SER A 394 6.78 38.31 -2.58
C SER A 394 5.27 38.14 -2.84
N GLY A 395 4.72 38.97 -3.72
CA GLY A 395 3.37 38.83 -4.25
C GLY A 395 3.36 38.71 -5.77
N HIS A 396 2.20 38.34 -6.29
CA HIS A 396 1.84 38.34 -7.70
C HIS A 396 0.63 39.26 -7.89
N CYS A 397 0.61 39.93 -9.03
CA CYS A 397 -0.46 40.86 -9.38
C CYS A 397 -1.33 40.25 -10.48
N SER A 398 -2.65 40.36 -10.33
CA SER A 398 -3.60 40.09 -11.39
C SER A 398 -4.43 41.35 -11.65
N PHE A 399 -4.69 41.66 -12.92
CA PHE A 399 -5.57 42.75 -13.34
C PHE A 399 -6.73 42.14 -14.11
N GLN A 400 -7.95 42.33 -13.61
CA GLN A 400 -9.17 41.89 -14.27
C GLN A 400 -10.01 43.10 -14.69
N PRO A 401 -10.40 43.24 -15.97
CA PRO A 401 -11.28 44.31 -16.41
C PRO A 401 -12.65 44.25 -15.70
N THR A 402 -13.12 45.39 -15.19
CA THR A 402 -14.46 45.49 -14.55
C THR A 402 -15.58 45.32 -15.58
N SER A 403 -16.83 45.14 -15.13
CA SER A 403 -18.00 45.07 -16.01
C SER A 403 -18.14 46.28 -16.93
N ASP A 404 -17.65 47.43 -16.48
CA ASP A 404 -17.82 48.72 -17.14
C ASP A 404 -16.71 49.01 -18.15
N SER A 405 -15.76 48.08 -18.31
CA SER A 405 -14.62 48.20 -19.20
C SER A 405 -14.78 47.35 -20.47
N LEU A 406 -14.22 47.83 -21.59
CA LEU A 406 -14.19 47.11 -22.86
C LEU A 406 -13.29 45.85 -22.73
N ARG A 407 -13.91 44.66 -22.75
CA ARG A 407 -13.21 43.37 -22.52
C ARG A 407 -12.48 42.79 -23.73
N ASP A 408 -12.78 43.24 -24.95
CA ASP A 408 -12.25 42.60 -26.16
C ASP A 408 -10.76 42.90 -26.35
N ASN A 409 -9.94 41.84 -26.32
CA ASN A 409 -8.53 41.81 -26.72
C ASN A 409 -7.62 42.84 -26.03
N LEU A 410 -7.78 42.94 -24.71
CA LEU A 410 -6.95 43.80 -23.87
C LEU A 410 -5.47 43.39 -23.97
N GLN A 411 -4.66 44.19 -24.66
CA GLN A 411 -3.21 44.00 -24.77
C GLN A 411 -2.50 44.90 -23.77
N GLY A 412 -2.11 44.33 -22.64
CA GLY A 412 -1.26 44.98 -21.65
C GLY A 412 -0.24 44.02 -21.06
N SER A 413 0.85 44.56 -20.53
CA SER A 413 1.84 43.79 -19.78
C SER A 413 1.76 44.12 -18.30
N VAL A 414 1.61 43.10 -17.47
CA VAL A 414 1.64 43.24 -16.00
C VAL A 414 3.07 43.02 -15.51
N ARG A 415 3.55 43.92 -14.66
CA ARG A 415 4.81 43.80 -13.94
C ARG A 415 4.55 43.87 -12.45
N THR A 416 5.18 42.97 -11.70
CA THR A 416 5.16 42.99 -10.24
C THR A 416 6.53 43.37 -9.71
N LYS A 417 6.56 44.37 -8.83
CA LYS A 417 7.74 44.78 -8.07
C LYS A 417 7.54 44.41 -6.60
N ASN A 418 8.57 43.82 -6.00
CA ASN A 418 8.57 43.41 -4.61
C ASN A 418 9.72 44.14 -3.91
N GLU A 419 9.40 45.05 -2.99
CA GLU A 419 10.38 45.86 -2.26
C GLU A 419 10.25 45.58 -0.76
N ASP A 420 11.35 45.67 0.00
CA ASP A 420 11.27 45.54 1.46
C ASP A 420 10.51 46.72 2.07
N SER A 421 9.50 46.41 2.90
CA SER A 421 8.77 47.44 3.61
C SER A 421 9.66 48.10 4.65
N LYS A 422 9.85 49.41 4.53
CA LYS A 422 10.58 50.21 5.52
C LYS A 422 9.79 50.37 6.82
N ALA A 423 8.45 50.37 6.71
CA ALA A 423 7.56 50.53 7.85
C ALA A 423 7.37 49.20 8.61
N TYR A 424 7.49 48.06 7.92
CA TYR A 424 7.25 46.72 8.48
C TYR A 424 8.40 45.76 8.14
N PRO A 425 9.45 45.69 8.97
CA PRO A 425 10.60 44.80 8.73
C PRO A 425 10.18 43.34 8.50
N GLY A 426 10.72 42.73 7.45
CA GLY A 426 10.40 41.35 7.05
C GLY A 426 9.15 41.19 6.18
N GLN A 427 8.43 42.28 5.90
CA GLN A 427 7.31 42.32 4.96
C GLN A 427 7.72 43.04 3.66
N LYS A 428 6.94 42.86 2.60
CA LYS A 428 7.17 43.50 1.31
C LYS A 428 6.08 44.53 0.99
N ILE A 429 6.47 45.57 0.28
CA ILE A 429 5.60 46.40 -0.52
C ILE A 429 5.51 45.76 -1.90
N VAL A 430 4.31 45.36 -2.31
CA VAL A 430 4.06 44.80 -3.63
C VAL A 430 3.43 45.87 -4.49
N THR A 431 4.13 46.25 -5.55
CA THR A 431 3.65 47.23 -6.53
C THR A 431 3.32 46.52 -7.83
N CYS A 432 2.09 46.69 -8.26
CA CYS A 432 1.50 46.15 -9.47
C CYS A 432 1.44 47.24 -10.54
N GLU A 433 2.09 47.00 -11.67
CA GLU A 433 2.13 47.91 -12.80
C GLU A 433 1.48 47.25 -14.01
N LEU A 434 0.43 47.86 -14.56
CA LEU A 434 -0.17 47.47 -15.83
C LEU A 434 0.17 48.53 -16.88
N TYR A 435 0.87 48.10 -17.93
CA TYR A 435 1.20 48.93 -19.09
C TYR A 435 0.20 48.62 -20.21
N LEU A 436 -0.70 49.56 -20.47
CA LEU A 436 -1.75 49.43 -21.48
C LEU A 436 -1.41 50.30 -22.70
N SER A 437 -1.23 49.68 -23.88
CA SER A 437 -0.89 50.41 -25.10
C SER A 437 -2.12 51.11 -25.68
N VAL A 438 -2.09 52.44 -25.84
CA VAL A 438 -3.23 53.22 -26.37
C VAL A 438 -3.53 52.83 -27.82
N ALA A 439 -2.50 52.62 -28.65
CA ALA A 439 -2.65 52.30 -30.07
C ALA A 439 -3.26 50.91 -30.34
N ARG A 440 -3.16 49.99 -29.37
CA ARG A 440 -3.59 48.58 -29.53
C ARG A 440 -4.94 48.29 -28.87
N ASN A 441 -5.48 49.23 -28.14
CA ASN A 441 -6.74 49.08 -27.42
C ASN A 441 -7.78 50.05 -28.01
N LYS A 442 -9.06 49.67 -27.98
CA LYS A 442 -10.14 50.52 -28.50
C LYS A 442 -10.24 51.80 -27.65
N VAL A 443 -10.63 52.91 -28.27
CA VAL A 443 -10.91 54.14 -27.53
C VAL A 443 -12.13 53.90 -26.62
N GLY A 444 -11.97 54.16 -25.32
CA GLY A 444 -13.04 53.96 -24.34
C GLY A 444 -12.57 54.15 -22.91
N VAL A 445 -13.47 53.90 -21.95
CA VAL A 445 -13.19 53.95 -20.51
C VAL A 445 -12.69 52.59 -20.03
N TYR A 446 -11.56 52.61 -19.33
CA TYR A 446 -10.93 51.41 -18.77
C TYR A 446 -10.84 51.54 -17.25
N GLN A 447 -11.19 50.46 -16.57
CA GLN A 447 -11.08 50.30 -15.13
C GLN A 447 -10.80 48.82 -14.83
N PHE A 448 -9.93 48.56 -13.86
CA PHE A 448 -9.50 47.21 -13.52
C PHE A 448 -9.71 46.93 -12.03
N GLN A 449 -10.11 45.71 -11.71
CA GLN A 449 -9.88 45.13 -10.39
C GLN A 449 -8.46 44.59 -10.35
N VAL A 450 -7.70 45.06 -9.36
CA VAL A 450 -6.33 44.63 -9.10
C VAL A 450 -6.36 43.73 -7.89
N GLU A 451 -5.92 42.50 -8.09
CA GLU A 451 -5.74 41.53 -7.03
C GLU A 451 -4.24 41.39 -6.75
N ILE A 452 -3.86 41.60 -5.49
CA ILE A 452 -2.50 41.33 -5.02
C ILE A 452 -2.54 40.06 -4.19
N THR A 453 -2.00 38.98 -4.75
CA THR A 453 -1.97 37.67 -4.11
C THR A 453 -0.54 37.39 -3.63
N PRO A 454 -0.30 37.13 -2.34
CA PRO A 454 1.02 36.71 -1.87
C PRO A 454 1.50 35.44 -2.61
N SER A 455 2.80 35.30 -2.83
CA SER A 455 3.41 34.16 -3.55
C SER A 455 3.24 32.84 -2.81
N PHE A 456 3.10 32.86 -1.48
CA PHE A 456 2.63 31.70 -0.74
C PHE A 456 1.09 31.69 -0.79
N ARG A 457 0.47 30.59 -1.25
CA ARG A 457 -1.00 30.45 -1.24
C ARG A 457 -1.51 30.42 0.20
N ILE A 458 -2.15 31.52 0.61
CA ILE A 458 -2.63 31.76 1.98
C ILE A 458 -4.13 32.03 1.94
N GLY A 459 -5.00 31.02 1.96
CA GLY A 459 -6.46 31.21 1.99
C GLY A 459 -6.96 32.32 1.05
N ASP A 460 -8.02 33.02 1.43
CA ASP A 460 -8.54 34.21 0.74
C ASP A 460 -7.82 35.50 1.21
N GLN A 461 -6.48 35.54 1.18
CA GLN A 461 -5.71 36.77 1.51
C GLN A 461 -5.40 37.66 0.31
N SER A 462 -6.02 37.38 -0.83
CA SER A 462 -6.04 38.31 -1.94
C SER A 462 -6.67 39.62 -1.49
N VAL A 463 -5.90 40.71 -1.53
CA VAL A 463 -6.48 42.04 -1.37
C VAL A 463 -6.82 42.60 -2.74
N VAL A 464 -8.05 43.10 -2.88
CA VAL A 464 -8.61 43.54 -4.14
C VAL A 464 -8.93 45.03 -4.04
N ALA A 465 -8.45 45.80 -5.01
CA ALA A 465 -8.86 47.20 -5.18
C ALA A 465 -9.29 47.46 -6.61
N THR A 466 -10.10 48.48 -6.81
CA THR A 466 -10.48 48.93 -8.15
C THR A 466 -9.63 50.15 -8.52
N THR A 467 -9.03 50.15 -9.71
CA THR A 467 -8.28 51.31 -10.20
C THR A 467 -9.22 52.51 -10.43
N PRO A 468 -8.69 53.75 -10.41
CA PRO A 468 -9.38 54.87 -11.04
C PRO A 468 -9.60 54.57 -12.53
N SER A 469 -10.68 55.12 -13.10
CA SER A 469 -10.98 54.96 -14.52
C SER A 469 -10.12 55.89 -15.37
N VAL A 470 -9.78 55.46 -16.59
CA VAL A 470 -9.14 56.30 -17.61
C VAL A 470 -9.96 56.24 -18.89
N ASN A 471 -10.19 57.38 -19.53
CA ASN A 471 -10.71 57.42 -20.89
C ASN A 471 -9.55 57.57 -21.86
N LEU A 472 -9.31 56.56 -22.71
CA LEU A 472 -8.23 56.61 -23.70
C LEU A 472 -8.46 57.69 -24.76
N ALA A 473 -9.68 58.22 -24.90
CA ALA A 473 -9.96 59.38 -25.75
C ALA A 473 -9.23 60.65 -25.30
N ASN A 474 -8.85 60.72 -24.01
CA ASN A 474 -8.15 61.86 -23.42
C ASN A 474 -6.62 61.74 -23.53
N ALA A 475 -6.10 60.73 -24.24
CA ALA A 475 -4.67 60.61 -24.47
C ALA A 475 -4.16 61.90 -25.15
N PRO A 476 -3.09 62.53 -24.64
CA PRO A 476 -2.55 63.73 -25.27
C PRO A 476 -2.24 63.41 -26.73
N PRO A 477 -2.61 64.29 -27.67
CA PRO A 477 -2.39 64.04 -29.08
C PRO A 477 -0.91 63.73 -29.26
N GLN A 478 -0.59 62.55 -29.77
CA GLN A 478 0.78 62.21 -30.09
C GLN A 478 1.26 63.29 -31.05
N GLY A 479 2.09 64.21 -30.54
CA GLY A 479 2.63 65.30 -31.33
C GLY A 479 3.19 64.65 -32.58
N LYS A 480 2.66 65.01 -33.75
CA LYS A 480 3.15 64.55 -35.05
C LYS A 480 4.62 64.94 -35.11
N LYS A 481 5.52 64.09 -34.59
CA LYS A 481 6.94 64.18 -34.85
C LYS A 481 7.02 64.03 -36.35
N GLY A 482 7.30 65.15 -37.02
CA GLY A 482 7.55 65.18 -38.45
C GLY A 482 8.51 64.04 -38.76
N TRP A 483 8.10 63.17 -39.67
CA TRP A 483 8.94 62.14 -40.23
C TRP A 483 10.08 62.81 -41.03
N SER A 484 11.08 63.33 -40.31
CA SER A 484 12.40 63.58 -40.86
C SER A 484 13.08 62.21 -40.90
N VAL A 485 12.84 61.50 -41.99
CA VAL A 485 13.47 60.23 -42.32
C VAL A 485 14.97 60.48 -42.49
N SER A 486 15.76 60.18 -41.46
CA SER A 486 17.21 60.02 -41.60
C SER A 486 17.48 58.67 -42.28
N ILE A 487 17.44 58.67 -43.61
CA ILE A 487 17.76 57.52 -44.50
C ILE A 487 19.14 56.90 -44.18
N ASN A 488 20.03 57.63 -43.49
CA ASN A 488 21.36 57.14 -43.11
C ASN A 488 21.39 56.07 -42.01
N LEU A 489 20.33 55.86 -41.21
CA LEU A 489 20.35 54.84 -40.14
C LEU A 489 19.99 53.43 -40.64
N PHE A 490 19.16 53.31 -41.68
CA PHE A 490 18.78 52.01 -42.25
C PHE A 490 19.92 51.33 -43.01
N LEU A 491 20.83 52.10 -43.63
CA LEU A 491 22.02 51.54 -44.28
C LEU A 491 23.05 51.01 -43.25
N ILE A 492 23.16 51.65 -42.08
CA ILE A 492 24.08 51.21 -41.02
C ILE A 492 23.53 49.97 -40.30
N ILE A 493 22.23 49.93 -40.00
CA ILE A 493 21.61 48.77 -39.34
C ILE A 493 21.56 47.55 -40.28
N GLY A 494 21.29 47.76 -41.58
CA GLY A 494 21.36 46.71 -42.59
C GLY A 494 22.78 46.12 -42.74
N GLY A 495 23.81 46.97 -42.72
CA GLY A 495 25.21 46.54 -42.76
C GLY A 495 25.62 45.74 -41.53
N VAL A 496 25.23 46.18 -40.33
CA VAL A 496 25.56 45.48 -39.07
C VAL A 496 24.83 44.13 -38.97
N ALA A 497 23.57 44.04 -39.41
CA ALA A 497 22.83 42.77 -39.44
C ALA A 497 23.45 41.75 -40.41
N LEU A 498 23.96 42.22 -41.56
CA LEU A 498 24.58 41.35 -42.56
C LEU A 498 25.96 40.85 -42.11
N VAL A 499 26.75 41.69 -41.43
CA VAL A 499 28.02 41.29 -40.81
C VAL A 499 27.80 40.34 -39.64
N LEU A 500 26.82 40.58 -38.77
CA LEU A 500 26.48 39.66 -37.67
C LEU A 500 25.94 38.33 -38.20
N GLY A 501 25.12 38.34 -39.25
CA GLY A 501 24.65 37.13 -39.93
C GLY A 501 25.79 36.30 -40.52
N LEU A 502 26.77 36.95 -41.15
CA LEU A 502 27.98 36.29 -41.66
C LEU A 502 28.84 35.70 -40.53
N ILE A 503 29.01 36.42 -39.42
CA ILE A 503 29.76 35.93 -38.27
C ILE A 503 29.09 34.68 -37.70
N VAL A 504 27.78 34.71 -37.43
CA VAL A 504 27.02 33.58 -36.88
C VAL A 504 27.07 32.37 -37.83
N ALA A 505 26.93 32.59 -39.14
CA ALA A 505 27.05 31.52 -40.13
C ALA A 505 28.46 30.91 -40.13
N LEU A 506 29.51 31.72 -40.00
CA LEU A 506 30.90 31.27 -39.92
C LEU A 506 31.16 30.46 -38.64
N THR A 507 30.66 30.92 -37.48
CA THR A 507 30.78 30.17 -36.21
C THR A 507 30.04 28.85 -36.28
N PHE A 508 28.86 28.81 -36.88
CA PHE A 508 28.09 27.58 -37.06
C PHE A 508 28.81 26.60 -37.98
N PHE A 509 29.44 27.10 -39.05
CA PHE A 509 30.24 26.28 -39.97
C PHE A 509 31.49 25.70 -39.29
N LEU A 510 32.21 26.50 -38.49
CA LEU A 510 33.38 26.06 -37.73
C LEU A 510 33.02 25.04 -36.63
N LEU A 511 31.89 25.24 -35.93
CA LEU A 511 31.38 24.29 -34.92
C LEU A 511 30.95 22.96 -35.55
N ARG A 512 30.33 23.00 -36.73
CA ARG A 512 29.96 21.79 -37.49
C ARG A 512 31.21 21.02 -37.95
N ARG A 513 32.27 21.72 -38.38
CA ARG A 513 33.56 21.10 -38.74
C ARG A 513 34.24 20.45 -37.52
N LYS A 514 34.14 21.07 -36.33
CA LYS A 514 34.69 20.52 -35.07
C LYS A 514 33.94 19.27 -34.59
N ARG A 515 32.60 19.21 -34.74
CA ARG A 515 31.81 18.00 -34.43
C ARG A 515 32.12 16.84 -35.37
N ASN A 516 32.33 17.11 -36.66
CA ASN A 516 32.72 16.05 -37.61
C ASN A 516 34.14 15.51 -37.36
N ALA A 517 35.05 16.32 -36.83
CA ALA A 517 36.38 15.86 -36.41
C ALA A 517 36.35 14.98 -35.15
N GLN A 518 35.43 15.23 -34.21
CA GLN A 518 35.29 14.41 -32.99
C GLN A 518 34.59 13.05 -33.24
N SER A 519 33.77 12.95 -34.28
CA SER A 519 33.14 11.68 -34.68
C SER A 519 34.13 10.63 -35.22
N LEU A 520 35.35 11.03 -35.61
CA LEU A 520 36.38 10.11 -36.09
C LEU A 520 37.29 9.54 -34.98
N ASN A 521 37.27 10.11 -33.76
CA ASN A 521 38.04 9.59 -32.62
C ASN A 521 37.23 8.70 -31.66
N SER A 522 35.91 8.60 -31.82
CA SER A 522 35.04 7.77 -30.96
C SER A 522 34.95 6.30 -31.38
N LYS A 523 35.58 5.87 -32.48
CA LYS A 523 35.53 4.49 -32.97
C LYS A 523 36.75 3.61 -32.59
N ASN A 524 37.73 4.13 -31.86
CA ASN A 524 38.96 3.39 -31.53
C ASN A 524 39.13 2.93 -30.07
N ASN A 525 38.17 3.15 -29.17
CA ASN A 525 38.30 2.77 -27.74
C ASN A 525 37.24 1.77 -27.27
N ALA A 526 36.96 0.74 -28.07
CA ALA A 526 36.16 -0.41 -27.66
C ALA A 526 36.92 -1.73 -27.91
N SER A 527 38.10 -1.90 -27.31
CA SER A 527 38.72 -3.22 -27.06
C SER A 527 39.98 -3.11 -26.21
N ARG A 528 39.86 -3.37 -24.89
CA ARG A 528 40.90 -3.67 -23.87
C ARG A 528 40.32 -3.20 -22.53
N GLN A 529 40.13 -4.02 -21.50
CA GLN A 529 41.11 -4.90 -20.87
C GLN A 529 40.41 -5.97 -20.01
N LYS A 530 40.88 -7.22 -20.16
CA LYS A 530 40.86 -8.28 -19.15
C LYS A 530 42.10 -8.13 -18.24
N GLY A 531 41.99 -8.61 -17.00
CA GLY A 531 43.11 -8.91 -16.08
C GLY A 531 43.19 -7.91 -14.92
N SER A 532 42.99 -8.25 -13.65
CA SER A 532 43.60 -9.24 -12.74
C SER A 532 44.56 -8.56 -11.75
N LEU A 533 44.47 -8.98 -10.48
CA LEU A 533 45.40 -8.80 -9.35
C LEU A 533 45.47 -7.42 -8.66
N VAL A 534 45.16 -7.36 -7.35
CA VAL A 534 46.13 -7.38 -6.22
C VAL A 534 45.40 -7.02 -4.91
N ASN A 535 45.64 -7.83 -3.87
CA ASN A 535 45.30 -7.60 -2.47
C ASN A 535 46.12 -6.43 -1.87
N ALA A 536 45.46 -5.50 -1.17
CA ALA A 536 46.02 -4.81 0.01
C ALA A 536 44.91 -4.07 0.79
N PRO A 537 44.93 -4.09 2.14
CA PRO A 537 43.88 -3.49 2.97
C PRO A 537 44.21 -2.03 3.34
N PRO A 538 43.21 -1.14 3.55
CA PRO A 538 43.48 0.14 4.17
C PRO A 538 43.23 0.09 5.69
N GLN A 539 44.17 0.72 6.38
CA GLN A 539 44.25 0.87 7.82
C GLN A 539 43.02 1.57 8.43
N ARG A 540 42.57 1.05 9.57
CA ARG A 540 41.63 1.69 10.50
C ARG A 540 42.30 2.92 11.13
N LYS A 541 41.83 4.13 10.79
CA LYS A 541 41.94 5.29 11.66
C LYS A 541 40.80 5.24 12.69
N LYS A 542 41.17 5.11 13.97
CA LYS A 542 40.30 5.35 15.14
C LYS A 542 39.91 6.84 15.16
N GLY A 543 38.66 7.12 14.80
CA GLY A 543 38.01 8.41 15.04
C GLY A 543 36.90 8.22 16.08
N ARG A 544 37.10 8.84 17.23
CA ARG A 544 36.23 8.88 18.40
C ARG A 544 35.09 9.87 18.14
N ILE A 545 33.83 9.44 18.12
CA ILE A 545 32.67 10.32 18.33
C ILE A 545 31.71 9.58 19.26
N GLU A 546 31.74 10.01 20.52
CA GLU A 546 30.69 9.80 21.51
C GLU A 546 29.54 10.79 21.27
N ALA A 547 28.38 10.47 21.85
CA ALA A 547 27.16 11.28 21.99
C ALA A 547 26.13 11.22 20.85
N LEU A 548 25.16 10.30 21.00
CA LEU A 548 23.70 10.60 21.04
C LEU A 548 22.89 9.30 20.94
N THR A 549 22.73 8.59 22.06
CA THR A 549 21.67 7.59 22.23
C THR A 549 21.20 7.60 23.67
N ALA A 550 20.30 8.53 23.97
CA ALA A 550 19.54 8.54 25.21
C ALA A 550 18.19 9.20 24.91
N PHE A 551 17.24 8.47 24.33
CA PHE A 551 15.80 8.77 24.43
C PHE A 551 14.89 7.68 23.80
N VAL A 552 15.07 6.38 24.10
CA VAL A 552 14.03 5.36 23.85
C VAL A 552 14.08 4.25 24.91
N LEU A 553 14.01 4.61 26.20
CA LEU A 553 13.83 3.64 27.28
C LEU A 553 13.05 4.30 28.42
N ASP A 554 11.77 4.64 28.20
CA ASP A 554 10.85 4.90 29.33
C ASP A 554 9.37 4.62 29.05
N SER A 555 9.06 3.66 28.17
CA SER A 555 7.66 3.23 27.92
C SER A 555 7.43 1.72 28.17
N LYS A 556 8.46 0.98 28.59
CA LYS A 556 8.37 -0.48 28.82
C LYS A 556 8.25 -0.92 30.28
N ARG A 557 7.94 -0.03 31.22
CA ARG A 557 7.89 -0.38 32.66
C ARG A 557 6.49 -0.52 33.30
N ASN A 558 5.40 -0.32 32.55
CA ASN A 558 4.03 -0.40 33.11
C ASN A 558 3.08 -1.42 32.46
N ALA A 559 3.59 -2.41 31.73
CA ALA A 559 2.76 -3.47 31.12
C ALA A 559 3.26 -4.90 31.45
N GLN A 560 3.85 -5.09 32.63
CA GLN A 560 4.42 -6.38 33.05
C GLN A 560 3.95 -6.87 34.42
N ASN A 561 2.76 -6.43 34.87
CA ASN A 561 2.04 -7.01 35.99
C ASN A 561 0.59 -7.27 35.56
N ASN A 562 0.34 -8.46 35.01
CA ASN A 562 -0.96 -9.19 34.89
C ASN A 562 -1.02 -10.04 33.61
N ALA A 563 -0.22 -11.10 33.54
CA ALA A 563 -0.47 -12.21 32.61
C ALA A 563 0.34 -13.45 33.04
N SER A 564 0.06 -13.97 34.23
CA SER A 564 0.57 -15.27 34.68
C SER A 564 -0.56 -16.05 35.34
N ARG A 565 -1.34 -16.76 34.52
CA ARG A 565 -1.99 -18.06 34.80
C ARG A 565 -3.13 -18.30 33.82
N GLN A 566 -2.89 -19.13 32.81
CA GLN A 566 -3.86 -20.12 32.37
C GLN A 566 -3.12 -21.24 31.65
N LYS A 567 -2.93 -22.35 32.38
CA LYS A 567 -2.68 -23.67 31.82
C LYS A 567 -3.96 -24.08 31.09
N TRP A 568 -3.83 -24.53 29.84
CA TRP A 568 -4.82 -25.40 29.23
C TRP A 568 -4.18 -26.77 29.04
N SER A 569 -4.73 -27.74 29.75
CA SER A 569 -4.63 -29.16 29.49
C SER A 569 -5.43 -29.49 28.22
N LEU A 570 -4.80 -30.32 27.37
CA LEU A 570 -5.30 -31.13 26.25
C LEU A 570 -6.69 -30.81 25.68
#